data_AF-A0A8J7ABD0-F1
#
_entry.id   AF-A0A8J7ABD0-F1
#
_cell.length_a   1.000
_cell.length_b   1.000
_cell.length_c   1.000
_cell.angle_alpha   90.00
_cell.angle_beta   90.00
_cell.angle_gamma   90.00
#
_symmetry.space_group_name_H-M   'P 1'
#
loop_
_entity.id
_entity.type
_entity.pdbx_description
1 polymer ?
#
loop_
_entity_poly.entity_id
_entity_poly.type
_entity_poly.pdbx_seq_one_letter_code
_entity_poly.pdbx_strand_id
1 'polypeptide(L)' 'MESVAYILILTLAIGVLFFAIAFREPPRFEKKDK' A
#
# COMPACT_ATOMS: atom_id res chain seq x y z
N MET A 1 19.74 -19.79 4.23
CA MET A 1 19.92 -18.34 3.98
C MET A 1 18.65 -17.62 4.43
N GLU A 2 18.19 -17.91 5.64
CA GLU A 2 16.78 -17.63 6.03
C GLU A 2 16.56 -16.18 6.44
N SER A 3 17.57 -15.57 7.09
CA SER A 3 17.51 -14.18 7.54
C SER A 3 17.29 -13.21 6.36
N VAL A 4 17.94 -13.45 5.22
CA VAL A 4 17.76 -12.63 4.01
C VAL A 4 16.32 -12.72 3.51
N ALA A 5 15.72 -13.92 3.51
CA ALA A 5 14.34 -14.11 3.10
C ALA A 5 13.36 -13.37 4.04
N TYR A 6 13.54 -13.47 5.36
CA TYR A 6 12.68 -12.79 6.32
C TYR A 6 12.74 -11.26 6.20
N ILE A 7 13.96 -10.71 6.06
CA ILE A 7 14.15 -9.26 5.91
C ILE A 7 13.56 -8.78 4.59
N LEU A 8 13.75 -9.53 3.50
CA LEU A 8 13.19 -9.19 2.19
C LEU A 8 11.67 -9.16 2.23
N ILE A 9 11.04 -10.20 2.79
CA ILE A 9 9.58 -10.28 2.90
C ILE A 9 9.05 -9.12 3.77
N LEU A 10 9.68 -8.85 4.92
CA LEU A 10 9.28 -7.77 5.80
C LEU A 10 9.38 -6.41 5.10
N THR A 11 10.49 -6.16 4.40
CA THR A 11 10.72 -4.90 3.68
C THR A 11 9.70 -4.69 2.57
N LEU A 12 9.43 -5.74 1.78
CA LEU A 12 8.42 -5.69 0.72
C LEU A 12 7.00 -5.49 1.29
N ALA A 13 6.65 -6.16 2.39
CA ALA A 13 5.36 -6.00 3.04
C ALA A 13 5.14 -4.56 3.53
N ILE A 14 6.12 -3.97 4.22
CA ILE A 14 6.07 -2.58 4.67
C ILE A 14 6.00 -1.63 3.46
N GLY A 15 6.79 -1.89 2.42
CA GLY A 15 6.75 -1.12 1.18
C GLY A 15 5.36 -1.11 0.55
N VAL A 16 4.73 -2.28 0.40
CA VAL A 16 3.36 -2.40 -0.13
C VAL A 16 2.37 -1.59 0.70
N LEU A 17 2.42 -1.69 2.04
CA LEU A 17 1.54 -0.91 2.92
C LEU A 17 1.75 0.60 2.76
N PHE A 18 3.00 1.05 2.67
CA PHE A 18 3.32 2.46 2.43
C PHE A 18 2.73 2.95 1.10
N PHE A 19 2.97 2.22 0.01
CA PHE A 19 2.47 2.61 -1.31
C PHE A 19 0.94 2.56 -1.39
N ALA A 20 0.31 1.58 -0.73
CA ALA A 20 -1.14 1.48 -0.63
C ALA A 20 -1.79 2.66 0.12
N ILE A 21 -1.05 3.36 0.99
CA ILE A 21 -1.54 4.56 1.68
C ILE A 21 -1.19 5.81 0.88
N ALA A 22 0.07 5.97 0.49
CA ALA A 22 0.57 7.19 -0.14
C ALA A 22 0.05 7.40 -1.57
N PHE A 23 -0.25 6.32 -2.30
CA PHE A 23 -0.63 6.37 -3.71
C PHE A 23 -1.99 5.70 -4.00
N ARG A 24 -2.85 5.54 -2.98
CA ARG A 24 -4.23 5.09 -3.26
C ARG A 24 -4.97 6.13 -4.09
N GLU A 25 -5.86 5.64 -4.96
CA GLU A 25 -6.78 6.52 -5.65
C GLU A 25 -7.60 7.32 -4.63
N PRO A 26 -7.73 8.65 -4.80
CA PRO A 26 -8.56 9.44 -3.91
C PRO A 26 -10.01 8.94 -4.02
N PRO A 27 -10.77 8.98 -2.91
CA PRO A 27 -12.17 8.60 -2.95
C PRO A 27 -12.92 9.47 -3.97
N ARG A 28 -13.66 8.82 -4.87
CA ARG A 28 -14.51 9.53 -5.83
C ARG A 28 -15.82 9.89 -5.14
N PHE A 29 -16.14 11.18 -5.10
CA PHE A 29 -17.43 11.66 -4.59
C PHE A 29 -18.39 11.83 -5.76
N GLU A 30 -19.44 11.03 -5.82
CA GLU A 30 -20.58 11.29 -6.71
C GLU A 30 -21.36 12.50 -6.17
N LYS A 31 -21.44 13.58 -6.94
CA LYS A 31 -22.40 14.64 -6.65
C LYS A 31 -23.79 14.11 -7.00
N LYS A 32 -24.66 13.93 -6.01
CA LYS A 32 -26.11 13.90 -6.25
C LYS A 32 -26.54 15.29 -6.69
N ASP A 33 -26.43 15.54 -7.99
CA ASP A 33 -27.06 16.69 -8.63
C ASP A 33 -28.58 16.56 -8.48
N LYS A 34 -29.22 17.65 -8.08
CA LYS A 34 -30.64 17.73 -7.73
C LYS A 34 -31.31 18.73 -8.64
#